data_AF-A0A1F4F4Y0-F1
#
_entry.id   AF-A0A1F4F4Y0-F1
#
_cell.length_a   1.000
_cell.length_b   1.000
_cell.length_c   1.000
_cell.angle_alpha   90.00
_cell.angle_beta   90.00
_cell.angle_gamma   90.00
#
_symmetry.space_group_name_H-M   'P 1'
#
loop_
_entity.id
_entity.type
_entity.pdbx_description
1 polymer ?
#
loop_
_entity_poly.entity_id
_entity_poly.type
_entity_poly.pdbx_seq_one_letter_code
_entity_poly.pdbx_strand_id
1 'polypeptide(L)'
;MGSHFHSVRERFSQSRSELRQALEKLQQTNQALQDSHAELDRLASTDKLTGAWNRRRMDEAVGNEMDRRKRYAHPLSLLVLDIDFFKKVNDRYGHAAGDQLLVKLAAQIRSSLRVADSLTRWGGEEFVVLCPDTGLSAAAVFAERLRKTITGMNFSVVNEITVSIGVAECLPGETWEKWFQRADAALYRAKASGRNQVQIAPEMPAPPGAAAAVSGNLVQIIWDSAYECGHEVVDREHKALFRDSNDLLAAILSRQPADEVDANIDTLVRDLVQHFQDEESIIAAAGYPAAAAHAAIHRELSNRAGALVERFHAGTADVGELFQFLAEDVAAEHMLGADRDFFPYLENQRRLADR
;
A
#
# COMPACT_ATOMS: atom_id res chain seq x y z
N MET A 1 63.33 7.30 56.01
CA MET A 1 63.00 7.63 54.60
C MET A 1 62.53 6.43 53.77
N GLY A 2 62.87 5.17 54.09
CA GLY A 2 62.47 4.00 53.28
C GLY A 2 60.98 3.61 53.31
N SER A 3 60.26 3.80 54.43
CA SER A 3 58.84 3.44 54.57
C SER A 3 57.90 4.30 53.71
N HIS A 4 58.20 5.59 53.56
CA HIS A 4 57.35 6.51 52.79
C HIS A 4 57.37 6.19 51.29
N PHE A 5 58.55 5.84 50.75
CA PHE A 5 58.76 5.49 49.34
C PHE A 5 58.07 4.17 48.95
N HIS A 6 57.98 3.21 49.88
CA HIS A 6 57.25 1.95 49.67
C HIS A 6 55.74 2.19 49.58
N SER A 7 55.18 3.01 50.48
CA SER A 7 53.73 3.31 50.48
C SER A 7 53.27 4.12 49.27
N VAL A 8 54.14 4.95 48.69
CA VAL A 8 53.83 5.72 47.47
C VAL A 8 53.81 4.79 46.26
N ARG A 9 54.77 3.86 46.17
CA ARG A 9 54.85 2.89 45.08
C ARG A 9 53.67 1.90 45.09
N GLU A 10 53.24 1.45 46.26
CA GLU A 10 52.01 0.66 46.42
C GLU A 10 50.77 1.45 45.99
N ARG A 11 50.60 2.70 46.45
CA ARG A 11 49.47 3.55 46.04
C ARG A 11 49.42 3.77 44.53
N PHE A 12 50.56 3.99 43.88
CA PHE A 12 50.62 4.12 42.42
C PHE A 12 50.29 2.82 41.69
N SER A 13 50.74 1.67 42.20
CA SER A 13 50.38 0.35 41.67
C SER A 13 48.87 0.09 41.77
N GLN A 14 48.29 0.42 42.93
CA GLN A 14 46.88 0.24 43.23
C GLN A 14 46.01 1.15 42.34
N SER A 15 46.35 2.43 42.24
CA SER A 15 45.63 3.39 41.38
C SER A 15 45.74 3.04 39.88
N ARG A 16 46.88 2.51 39.42
CA ARG A 16 47.02 2.01 38.03
C ARG A 16 46.17 0.76 37.79
N SER A 17 46.05 -0.13 38.77
CA SER A 17 45.19 -1.32 38.67
C SER A 17 43.71 -0.92 38.64
N GLU A 18 43.31 0.00 39.50
CA GLU A 18 41.94 0.55 39.56
C GLU A 18 41.56 1.24 38.24
N LEU A 19 42.45 2.08 37.69
CA LEU A 19 42.23 2.73 36.40
C LEU A 19 42.09 1.71 35.27
N ARG A 20 42.89 0.63 35.28
CA ARG A 20 42.83 -0.42 34.26
C ARG A 20 41.51 -1.20 34.33
N GLN A 21 41.07 -1.58 35.52
CA GLN A 21 39.75 -2.20 35.73
C GLN A 21 38.60 -1.27 35.32
N ALA A 22 38.71 0.03 35.62
CA ALA A 22 37.71 1.02 35.21
C ALA A 22 37.63 1.15 33.68
N LEU A 23 38.77 1.18 32.98
CA LEU A 23 38.81 1.23 31.52
C LEU A 23 38.22 -0.04 30.88
N GLU A 24 38.57 -1.22 31.38
CA GLU A 24 38.01 -2.49 30.91
C GLU A 24 36.49 -2.53 31.11
N LYS A 25 36.00 -2.11 32.28
CA LYS A 25 34.56 -2.04 32.56
C LYS A 25 33.84 -1.02 31.68
N LEU A 26 34.47 0.13 31.39
CA LEU A 26 33.91 1.13 30.48
C LEU A 26 33.82 0.59 29.05
N GLN A 27 34.86 -0.11 28.57
CA GLN A 27 34.84 -0.75 27.25
C GLN A 27 33.75 -1.81 27.15
N GLN A 28 33.62 -2.69 28.15
CA GLN A 28 32.55 -3.69 28.20
C GLN A 28 31.15 -3.05 28.20
N THR A 29 30.96 -2.00 29.00
CA THR A 29 29.68 -1.28 29.07
C THR A 29 29.35 -0.60 27.75
N ASN A 30 30.35 0.00 27.09
CA ASN A 30 30.16 0.65 25.79
C ASN A 30 29.84 -0.36 24.69
N GLN A 31 30.51 -1.52 24.67
CA GLN A 31 30.19 -2.61 23.75
C GLN A 31 28.77 -3.13 23.98
N ALA A 32 28.39 -3.40 25.23
CA ALA A 32 27.03 -3.85 25.55
C ALA A 32 25.96 -2.81 25.17
N LEU A 33 26.27 -1.52 25.31
CA LEU A 33 25.40 -0.43 24.88
C LEU A 33 25.26 -0.41 23.34
N GLN A 34 26.36 -0.57 22.60
CA GLN A 34 26.35 -0.65 21.15
C GLN A 34 25.56 -1.86 20.65
N ASP A 35 25.76 -3.03 21.26
CA ASP A 35 25.04 -4.25 20.92
C ASP A 35 23.53 -4.10 21.19
N SER A 36 23.17 -3.50 22.34
CA SER A 36 21.78 -3.19 22.69
C SER A 36 21.15 -2.20 21.72
N HIS A 37 21.87 -1.14 21.34
CA HIS A 37 21.40 -0.16 20.37
C HIS A 37 21.18 -0.81 18.99
N ALA A 38 22.12 -1.64 18.53
CA ALA A 38 22.00 -2.36 17.27
C ALA A 38 20.81 -3.32 17.26
N GLU A 39 20.55 -4.01 18.38
CA GLU A 39 19.39 -4.90 18.49
C GLU A 39 18.07 -4.12 18.54
N LEU A 40 18.02 -3.00 19.27
CA LEU A 40 16.87 -2.10 19.28
C LEU A 40 16.58 -1.55 17.89
N ASP A 41 17.60 -1.08 17.18
CA ASP A 41 17.48 -0.60 15.80
C ASP A 41 16.99 -1.71 14.87
N ARG A 42 17.52 -2.92 15.01
CA ARG A 42 17.07 -4.09 14.24
C ARG A 42 15.60 -4.40 14.49
N LEU A 43 15.19 -4.47 15.76
CA LEU A 43 13.80 -4.76 16.15
C LEU A 43 12.83 -3.65 15.71
N ALA A 44 13.28 -2.39 15.73
CA ALA A 44 12.49 -1.24 15.30
C ALA A 44 12.35 -1.14 13.78
N SER A 45 13.25 -1.76 13.01
CA SER A 45 13.40 -1.51 11.58
C SER A 45 13.21 -2.76 10.69
N THR A 46 12.96 -3.92 11.29
CA THR A 46 12.73 -5.19 10.57
C THR A 46 11.40 -5.85 10.93
N ASP A 47 10.84 -6.59 9.98
CA ASP A 47 9.71 -7.49 10.18
C ASP A 47 10.16 -8.73 10.97
N LYS A 48 9.44 -9.07 12.04
CA LYS A 48 9.83 -10.13 12.97
C LYS A 48 9.77 -11.53 12.34
N LEU A 49 8.87 -11.75 11.38
CA LEU A 49 8.70 -13.06 10.76
C LEU A 49 9.77 -13.31 9.70
N THR A 50 9.90 -12.40 8.75
CA THR A 50 10.72 -12.58 7.55
C THR A 50 12.13 -12.02 7.68
N GLY A 51 12.37 -11.16 8.67
CA GLY A 51 13.61 -10.41 8.83
C GLY A 51 13.85 -9.37 7.72
N ALA A 52 12.88 -9.15 6.81
CA ALA A 52 12.90 -8.05 5.85
C ALA A 52 12.80 -6.71 6.59
N TRP A 53 13.03 -5.60 5.88
CA TRP A 53 12.71 -4.29 6.44
C TRP A 53 11.21 -4.20 6.73
N ASN A 54 10.85 -3.43 7.75
CA ASN A 54 9.45 -3.05 7.96
C ASN A 54 9.13 -1.75 7.21
N ARG A 55 7.84 -1.42 7.15
CA ARG A 55 7.35 -0.21 6.47
C ARG A 55 8.05 1.07 6.93
N ARG A 56 8.22 1.25 8.24
CA ARG A 56 8.90 2.42 8.80
C ARG A 56 10.31 2.62 8.22
N ARG A 57 11.11 1.55 8.18
CA ARG A 57 12.48 1.62 7.64
C ARG A 57 12.48 1.96 6.15
N MET A 58 11.49 1.47 5.40
CA MET A 58 11.33 1.80 3.99
C MET A 58 11.04 3.29 3.79
N ASP A 59 10.10 3.85 4.56
CA ASP A 59 9.75 5.28 4.45
C ASP A 59 10.97 6.18 4.72
N GLU A 60 11.79 5.83 5.72
CA GLU A 60 13.05 6.53 6.04
C GLU A 60 14.09 6.39 4.90
N ALA A 61 14.23 5.19 4.32
CA ALA A 61 15.20 4.92 3.25
C ALA A 61 14.82 5.60 1.93
N VAL A 62 13.53 5.58 1.57
CA VAL A 62 13.03 6.21 0.34
C VAL A 62 13.31 7.70 0.34
N GLY A 63 13.07 8.41 1.45
CA GLY A 63 13.35 9.85 1.53
C GLY A 63 14.82 10.15 1.17
N ASN A 64 15.74 9.37 1.72
CA ASN A 64 17.17 9.50 1.44
C ASN A 64 17.52 9.22 -0.03
N GLU A 65 16.95 8.17 -0.63
CA GLU A 65 17.21 7.80 -2.02
C GLU A 65 16.58 8.79 -3.02
N MET A 66 15.38 9.30 -2.72
CA MET A 66 14.75 10.35 -3.53
C MET A 66 15.58 11.64 -3.50
N ASP A 67 16.17 12.01 -2.37
CA ASP A 67 17.06 13.17 -2.27
C ASP A 67 18.43 12.94 -2.93
N ARG A 68 18.94 11.71 -2.94
CA ARG A 68 20.11 11.34 -3.75
C ARG A 68 19.80 11.46 -5.24
N ARG A 69 18.67 10.92 -5.69
CA ARG A 69 18.18 11.05 -7.07
C ARG A 69 18.07 12.52 -7.48
N LYS A 70 17.42 13.37 -6.67
CA LYS A 70 17.29 14.81 -6.96
C LYS A 70 18.66 15.49 -7.17
N ARG A 71 19.68 15.06 -6.44
CA ARG A 71 21.04 15.62 -6.52
C ARG A 71 21.87 15.08 -7.69
N TYR A 72 21.77 13.79 -7.99
CA TYR A 72 22.68 13.11 -8.94
C TYR A 72 22.00 12.65 -10.24
N ALA A 73 20.68 12.81 -10.33
CA ALA A 73 19.84 12.35 -11.44
C ALA A 73 20.02 10.85 -11.77
N HIS A 74 20.36 10.04 -10.76
CA HIS A 74 20.43 8.59 -10.92
C HIS A 74 19.03 7.97 -10.90
N PRO A 75 18.78 6.93 -11.71
CA PRO A 75 17.48 6.29 -11.79
C PRO A 75 17.18 5.53 -10.50
N LEU A 76 15.91 5.46 -10.13
CA LEU A 76 15.47 4.84 -8.89
C LEU A 76 14.15 4.13 -9.17
N SER A 77 14.09 2.81 -8.97
CA SER A 77 12.92 2.00 -9.27
C SER A 77 12.37 1.26 -8.05
N LEU A 78 11.08 0.96 -8.10
CA LEU A 78 10.33 0.25 -7.08
C LEU A 78 9.65 -0.96 -7.72
N LEU A 79 9.69 -2.08 -7.03
CA LEU A 79 8.86 -3.25 -7.32
C LEU A 79 7.91 -3.46 -6.14
N VAL A 80 6.62 -3.63 -6.42
CA VAL A 80 5.60 -4.04 -5.45
C VAL A 80 5.15 -5.44 -5.84
N LEU A 81 5.32 -6.39 -4.92
CA LEU A 81 5.09 -7.82 -5.13
C LEU A 81 4.00 -8.30 -4.18
N ASP A 82 3.16 -9.20 -4.67
CA ASP A 82 2.13 -9.88 -3.88
C ASP A 82 2.06 -11.36 -4.26
N ILE A 83 1.84 -12.20 -3.25
CA ILE A 83 1.70 -13.65 -3.42
C ILE A 83 0.29 -13.98 -3.89
N ASP A 84 0.20 -14.54 -5.10
CA ASP A 84 -1.07 -14.89 -5.70
C ASP A 84 -1.80 -15.95 -4.86
N PHE A 85 -3.06 -15.67 -4.52
CA PHE A 85 -3.94 -16.58 -3.77
C PHE A 85 -3.41 -17.00 -2.39
N PHE A 86 -2.61 -16.15 -1.71
CA PHE A 86 -2.05 -16.46 -0.40
C PHE A 86 -3.11 -16.87 0.65
N LYS A 87 -4.28 -16.20 0.65
CA LYS A 87 -5.42 -16.59 1.51
C LYS A 87 -5.81 -18.07 1.34
N LYS A 88 -5.85 -18.59 0.10
CA LYS A 88 -6.15 -20.02 -0.16
C LYS A 88 -5.08 -20.96 0.41
N VAL A 89 -3.82 -20.51 0.48
CA VAL A 89 -2.74 -21.27 1.12
C VAL A 89 -3.00 -21.35 2.63
N ASN A 90 -3.32 -20.23 3.26
CA ASN A 90 -3.66 -20.20 4.69
C ASN A 90 -4.90 -21.04 5.00
N ASP A 91 -5.96 -20.91 4.20
CA ASP A 91 -7.22 -21.62 4.42
C ASP A 91 -7.04 -23.14 4.27
N ARG A 92 -6.18 -23.58 3.33
CA ARG A 92 -5.98 -25.00 3.03
C ARG A 92 -4.92 -25.68 3.90
N TYR A 93 -3.85 -24.96 4.26
CA TYR A 93 -2.68 -25.56 4.93
C TYR A 93 -2.40 -24.95 6.31
N GLY A 94 -3.20 -23.96 6.73
CA GLY A 94 -3.07 -23.26 8.00
C GLY A 94 -2.05 -22.11 7.96
N HIS A 95 -2.23 -21.15 8.87
CA HIS A 95 -1.36 -19.96 8.97
C HIS A 95 0.12 -20.31 9.18
N ALA A 96 0.43 -21.38 9.92
CA ALA A 96 1.83 -21.79 10.12
C ALA A 96 2.53 -22.17 8.80
N ALA A 97 1.80 -22.74 7.84
CA ALA A 97 2.35 -23.03 6.51
C ALA A 97 2.53 -21.75 5.69
N GLY A 98 1.58 -20.81 5.79
CA GLY A 98 1.69 -19.47 5.18
C GLY A 98 2.89 -18.68 5.72
N ASP A 99 3.12 -18.71 7.03
CA ASP A 99 4.27 -18.06 7.66
C ASP A 99 5.60 -18.64 7.14
N GLN A 100 5.70 -19.96 7.05
CA GLN A 100 6.87 -20.60 6.44
C GLN A 100 7.06 -20.21 4.98
N LEU A 101 5.97 -20.05 4.23
CA LEU A 101 6.02 -19.60 2.85
C LEU A 101 6.58 -18.17 2.76
N LEU A 102 6.10 -17.25 3.60
CA LEU A 102 6.59 -15.88 3.66
C LEU A 102 8.09 -15.82 3.99
N VAL A 103 8.54 -16.63 4.96
CA VAL A 103 9.96 -16.72 5.32
C VAL A 103 10.82 -17.21 4.16
N LYS A 104 10.42 -18.30 3.48
CA LYS A 104 11.18 -18.82 2.33
C LYS A 104 11.16 -17.85 1.16
N LEU A 105 10.03 -17.22 0.88
CA LEU A 105 9.92 -16.24 -0.19
C LEU A 105 10.83 -15.04 0.06
N ALA A 106 10.82 -14.49 1.28
CA ALA A 106 11.69 -13.38 1.65
C ALA A 106 13.18 -13.74 1.50
N ALA A 107 13.58 -14.95 1.91
CA ALA A 107 14.93 -15.45 1.70
C ALA A 107 15.29 -15.58 0.22
N GLN A 108 14.37 -16.09 -0.61
CA GLN A 108 14.57 -16.22 -2.04
C GLN A 108 14.74 -14.86 -2.72
N ILE A 109 13.87 -13.89 -2.42
CA ILE A 109 13.96 -12.53 -2.96
C ILE A 109 15.31 -11.92 -2.55
N ARG A 110 15.66 -12.00 -1.25
CA ARG A 110 16.92 -11.46 -0.73
C ARG A 110 18.15 -12.04 -1.42
N SER A 111 18.16 -13.35 -1.72
CA SER A 111 19.27 -13.99 -2.44
C SER A 111 19.46 -13.48 -3.86
N SER A 112 18.41 -12.86 -4.43
CA SER A 112 18.41 -12.29 -5.78
C SER A 112 18.69 -10.79 -5.82
N LEU A 113 18.70 -10.13 -4.65
CA LEU A 113 18.94 -8.69 -4.49
C LEU A 113 20.44 -8.36 -4.55
N ARG A 114 20.77 -7.17 -5.06
CA ARG A 114 22.10 -6.56 -4.91
C ARG A 114 22.26 -6.00 -3.51
N VAL A 115 23.50 -5.65 -3.13
CA VAL A 115 23.79 -5.00 -1.84
C VAL A 115 23.08 -3.65 -1.67
N ALA A 116 22.89 -2.92 -2.77
CA ALA A 116 22.20 -1.63 -2.77
C ALA A 116 20.66 -1.78 -2.74
N ASP A 117 20.13 -2.93 -3.16
CA ASP A 117 18.70 -3.15 -3.19
C ASP A 117 18.19 -3.48 -1.79
N SER A 118 16.95 -3.11 -1.50
CA SER A 118 16.36 -3.31 -0.17
C SER A 118 15.04 -4.06 -0.26
N LEU A 119 14.85 -5.06 0.60
CA LEU A 119 13.61 -5.82 0.72
C LEU A 119 12.82 -5.38 1.94
N THR A 120 11.57 -4.99 1.72
CA THR A 120 10.61 -4.63 2.76
C THR A 120 9.43 -5.56 2.71
N ARG A 121 8.94 -6.02 3.87
CA ARG A 121 7.60 -6.60 3.97
C ARG A 121 6.62 -5.47 4.27
N TRP A 122 5.79 -5.15 3.28
CA TRP A 122 4.91 -3.99 3.31
C TRP A 122 3.58 -4.30 4.00
N GLY A 123 3.04 -5.48 3.71
CA GLY A 123 1.77 -5.99 4.25
C GLY A 123 1.86 -7.48 4.59
N GLY A 124 0.71 -8.13 4.81
CA GLY A 124 0.62 -9.55 5.16
C GLY A 124 1.43 -10.43 4.21
N GLU A 125 1.07 -10.43 2.93
CA GLU A 125 1.73 -11.15 1.84
C GLU A 125 2.48 -10.25 0.84
N GLU A 126 2.53 -8.95 1.10
CA GLU A 126 3.10 -7.96 0.18
C GLU A 126 4.55 -7.64 0.51
N PHE A 127 5.38 -7.61 -0.53
CA PHE A 127 6.79 -7.24 -0.45
C PHE A 127 7.09 -6.08 -1.38
N VAL A 128 8.01 -5.22 -0.95
CA VAL A 128 8.45 -4.07 -1.73
C VAL A 128 9.97 -4.16 -1.88
N VAL A 129 10.46 -3.97 -3.10
CA VAL A 129 11.89 -3.89 -3.38
C VAL A 129 12.22 -2.49 -3.89
N LEU A 130 13.13 -1.82 -3.18
CA LEU A 130 13.73 -0.56 -3.61
C LEU A 130 15.01 -0.87 -4.38
N CYS A 131 15.13 -0.32 -5.59
CA CYS A 131 16.27 -0.53 -6.49
C CYS A 131 16.93 0.81 -6.82
N PRO A 132 17.90 1.28 -6.01
CA PRO A 132 18.73 2.42 -6.35
C PRO A 132 19.54 2.19 -7.64
N ASP A 133 19.89 3.29 -8.31
CA ASP A 133 20.66 3.31 -9.56
C ASP A 133 20.13 2.35 -10.64
N THR A 134 18.81 2.15 -10.68
CA THR A 134 18.15 1.20 -11.57
C THR A 134 16.96 1.87 -12.27
N GLY A 135 17.02 1.95 -13.60
CA GLY A 135 15.91 2.46 -14.43
C GLY A 135 14.85 1.42 -14.73
N LEU A 136 13.72 1.87 -15.29
CA LEU A 136 12.49 1.09 -15.46
C LEU A 136 12.70 -0.23 -16.21
N SER A 137 13.41 -0.19 -17.34
CA SER A 137 13.67 -1.39 -18.17
C SER A 137 14.48 -2.44 -17.39
N ALA A 138 15.53 -2.02 -16.68
CA ALA A 138 16.35 -2.92 -15.89
C ALA A 138 15.58 -3.50 -14.69
N ALA A 139 14.75 -2.67 -14.05
CA ALA A 139 13.86 -3.09 -12.97
C ALA A 139 12.81 -4.11 -13.44
N ALA A 140 12.23 -3.93 -14.63
CA ALA A 140 11.28 -4.88 -15.21
C ALA A 140 11.92 -6.23 -15.55
N VAL A 141 13.12 -6.22 -16.14
CA VAL A 141 13.90 -7.46 -16.38
C VAL A 141 14.21 -8.17 -15.06
N PHE A 142 14.54 -7.41 -14.02
CA PHE A 142 14.78 -7.97 -12.70
C PHE A 142 13.51 -8.57 -12.08
N ALA A 143 12.39 -7.86 -12.14
CA ALA A 143 11.09 -8.34 -11.69
C ALA A 143 10.69 -9.66 -12.37
N GLU A 144 10.88 -9.76 -13.69
CA GLU A 144 10.54 -10.99 -14.41
C GLU A 144 11.45 -12.16 -14.04
N ARG A 145 12.73 -11.89 -13.76
CA ARG A 145 13.65 -12.90 -13.21
C ARG A 145 13.21 -13.36 -11.82
N LEU A 146 12.85 -12.43 -10.93
CA LEU A 146 12.30 -12.75 -9.61
C LEU A 146 11.05 -13.62 -9.74
N ARG A 147 10.08 -13.20 -10.55
CA ARG A 147 8.83 -13.93 -10.80
C ARG A 147 9.11 -15.37 -11.23
N LYS A 148 9.91 -15.58 -12.28
CA LYS A 148 10.28 -16.93 -12.76
C LYS A 148 10.97 -17.77 -11.69
N THR A 149 11.84 -17.15 -10.90
CA THR A 149 12.56 -17.82 -9.82
C THR A 149 11.60 -18.29 -8.73
N ILE A 150 10.63 -17.46 -8.37
CA ILE A 150 9.59 -17.75 -7.38
C ILE A 150 8.64 -18.84 -7.88
N THR A 151 8.18 -18.77 -9.14
CA THR A 151 7.35 -19.82 -9.76
C THR A 151 8.06 -21.17 -9.79
N GLY A 152 9.39 -21.18 -9.96
CA GLY A 152 10.20 -22.41 -9.94
C GLY A 152 10.47 -22.97 -8.55
N MET A 153 10.09 -22.28 -7.47
CA MET A 153 10.27 -22.80 -6.12
C MET A 153 9.31 -23.95 -5.86
N ASN A 154 9.86 -25.12 -5.50
CA ASN A 154 9.06 -26.21 -4.99
C ASN A 154 8.86 -26.02 -3.47
N PHE A 155 7.64 -25.65 -3.07
CA PHE A 155 7.29 -25.59 -1.66
C PHE A 155 6.69 -26.94 -1.26
N SER A 156 7.33 -27.65 -0.33
CA SER A 156 6.98 -29.04 0.02
C SER A 156 5.51 -29.28 0.40
N VAL A 157 4.78 -28.22 0.75
CA VAL A 157 3.36 -28.25 1.15
C VAL A 157 2.43 -27.66 0.07
N VAL A 158 2.95 -26.85 -0.87
CA VAL A 158 2.15 -26.15 -1.87
C VAL A 158 2.73 -26.38 -3.26
N ASN A 159 1.93 -27.03 -4.13
CA ASN A 159 2.40 -27.49 -5.45
C ASN A 159 2.96 -26.35 -6.32
N GLU A 160 2.29 -25.19 -6.34
CA GLU A 160 2.72 -24.04 -7.15
C GLU A 160 2.40 -22.74 -6.41
N ILE A 161 3.40 -21.86 -6.30
CA ILE A 161 3.24 -20.51 -5.79
C ILE A 161 3.68 -19.54 -6.88
N THR A 162 2.84 -18.55 -7.15
CA THR A 162 3.14 -17.48 -8.09
C THR A 162 3.05 -16.12 -7.40
N VAL A 163 3.65 -15.13 -8.04
CA VAL A 163 3.59 -13.74 -7.60
C VAL A 163 3.20 -12.85 -8.76
N SER A 164 2.43 -11.81 -8.45
CA SER A 164 2.20 -10.68 -9.33
C SER A 164 3.12 -9.54 -8.92
N ILE A 165 3.66 -8.79 -9.89
CA ILE A 165 4.62 -7.72 -9.62
C ILE A 165 4.26 -6.46 -10.42
N GLY A 166 4.16 -5.33 -9.72
CA GLY A 166 4.11 -3.99 -10.31
C GLY A 166 5.48 -3.31 -10.24
N VAL A 167 5.88 -2.63 -11.32
CA VAL A 167 7.19 -1.96 -11.41
C VAL A 167 7.02 -0.51 -11.79
N ALA A 168 7.67 0.42 -11.07
CA ALA A 168 7.68 1.84 -11.44
C ALA A 168 9.04 2.50 -11.17
N GLU A 169 9.50 3.33 -12.10
CA GLU A 169 10.64 4.23 -11.90
C GLU A 169 10.16 5.58 -11.36
N CYS A 170 10.87 6.13 -10.37
CA CYS A 170 10.58 7.42 -9.76
C CYS A 170 10.73 8.56 -10.78
N LEU A 171 9.66 9.34 -10.99
CA LEU A 171 9.64 10.46 -11.93
C LEU A 171 10.13 11.77 -11.31
N PRO A 172 10.67 12.73 -12.09
CA PRO A 172 11.14 14.01 -11.55
C PRO A 172 10.02 14.76 -10.83
N GLY A 173 10.26 15.17 -9.58
CA GLY A 173 9.26 15.86 -8.76
C GLY A 173 8.12 14.99 -8.22
N GLU A 174 8.13 13.68 -8.48
CA GLU A 174 7.15 12.74 -7.93
C GLU A 174 7.35 12.59 -6.42
N THR A 175 6.26 12.49 -5.65
CA THR A 175 6.31 12.19 -4.22
C THR A 175 6.39 10.68 -3.99
N TRP A 176 6.77 10.26 -2.78
CA TRP A 176 6.83 8.84 -2.43
C TRP A 176 5.47 8.17 -2.67
N GLU A 177 4.40 8.81 -2.22
CA GLU A 177 3.02 8.30 -2.28
C GLU A 177 2.59 8.07 -3.72
N LYS A 178 2.78 9.06 -4.61
CA LYS A 178 2.41 8.95 -6.03
C LYS A 178 3.22 7.87 -6.75
N TRP A 179 4.52 7.79 -6.45
CA TRP A 179 5.39 6.79 -7.03
C TRP A 179 5.00 5.37 -6.60
N PHE A 180 4.74 5.17 -5.31
CA PHE A 180 4.25 3.92 -4.76
C PHE A 180 2.91 3.52 -5.40
N GLN A 181 1.96 4.45 -5.48
CA GLN A 181 0.65 4.24 -6.12
C GLN A 181 0.77 3.79 -7.58
N ARG A 182 1.71 4.34 -8.35
CA ARG A 182 1.93 3.93 -9.73
C ARG A 182 2.43 2.49 -9.84
N ALA A 183 3.30 2.07 -8.92
CA ALA A 183 3.75 0.69 -8.84
C ALA A 183 2.63 -0.25 -8.38
N ASP A 184 1.83 0.17 -7.39
CA ASP A 184 0.68 -0.58 -6.88
C ASP A 184 -0.42 -0.76 -7.95
N ALA A 185 -0.74 0.30 -8.70
CA ALA A 185 -1.66 0.21 -9.84
C ALA A 185 -1.14 -0.74 -10.93
N ALA A 186 0.17 -0.83 -11.13
CA ALA A 186 0.76 -1.83 -12.02
C ALA A 186 0.58 -3.24 -11.46
N LEU A 187 0.82 -3.45 -10.16
CA LEU A 187 0.57 -4.74 -9.49
C LEU A 187 -0.90 -5.15 -9.61
N TYR A 188 -1.83 -4.21 -9.42
CA TYR A 188 -3.25 -4.44 -9.62
C TYR A 188 -3.54 -4.92 -11.06
N ARG A 189 -3.01 -4.25 -12.09
CA ARG A 189 -3.15 -4.71 -13.48
C ARG A 189 -2.58 -6.11 -13.68
N ALA A 190 -1.49 -6.47 -12.99
CA ALA A 190 -0.93 -7.81 -13.06
C ALA A 190 -1.89 -8.85 -12.45
N LYS A 191 -2.54 -8.53 -11.33
CA LYS A 191 -3.55 -9.39 -10.70
C LYS A 191 -4.80 -9.53 -11.57
N ALA A 192 -5.30 -8.42 -12.11
CA ALA A 192 -6.50 -8.37 -12.95
C ALA A 192 -6.31 -9.10 -14.29
N SER A 193 -5.11 -9.02 -14.88
CA SER A 193 -4.80 -9.62 -16.18
C SER A 193 -4.41 -11.11 -16.09
N GLY A 194 -4.77 -11.80 -15.01
CA GLY A 194 -4.55 -13.25 -14.85
C GLY A 194 -3.43 -13.68 -13.89
N ARG A 195 -2.86 -12.74 -13.11
CA ARG A 195 -1.80 -13.00 -12.11
C ARG A 195 -0.51 -13.59 -12.71
N ASN A 196 0.45 -13.99 -11.86
CA ASN A 196 1.72 -14.59 -12.27
C ASN A 196 2.44 -13.82 -13.39
N GLN A 197 2.48 -12.49 -13.29
CA GLN A 197 3.06 -11.64 -14.31
C GLN A 197 3.62 -10.34 -13.74
N VAL A 198 4.43 -9.68 -14.55
CA VAL A 198 4.99 -8.36 -14.26
C VAL A 198 4.24 -7.33 -15.11
N GLN A 199 3.83 -6.23 -14.48
CA GLN A 199 3.28 -5.08 -15.17
C GLN A 199 4.10 -3.84 -14.83
N ILE A 200 4.33 -3.01 -15.84
CA ILE A 200 5.13 -1.80 -15.72
C ILE A 200 4.19 -0.60 -15.63
N ALA A 201 4.49 0.33 -14.72
CA ALA A 201 3.82 1.62 -14.64
C ALA A 201 4.27 2.53 -15.79
N PRO A 202 3.37 3.24 -16.46
CA PRO A 202 3.74 4.12 -17.55
C PRO A 202 4.64 5.28 -17.08
N GLU A 203 5.64 5.67 -17.89
CA GLU A 203 6.62 6.74 -17.60
C GLU A 203 5.99 8.14 -17.56
N MET A 204 4.82 8.30 -18.18
CA MET A 204 3.89 9.40 -17.90
C MET A 204 2.71 8.80 -17.14
N PRO A 205 2.13 9.48 -16.13
CA PRO A 205 0.79 9.11 -15.70
C PRO A 205 -0.09 9.11 -16.97
N ALA A 206 -0.64 7.95 -17.32
CA ALA A 206 -1.59 7.85 -18.42
C ALA A 206 -2.74 8.85 -18.14
N PRO A 207 -3.40 9.41 -19.16
CA PRO A 207 -4.67 10.09 -18.91
C PRO A 207 -5.56 9.12 -18.11
N PRO A 208 -6.09 9.54 -16.95
CA PRO A 208 -6.59 8.60 -15.97
C PRO A 208 -7.88 7.97 -16.47
N GLY A 209 -7.82 6.65 -16.65
CA GLY A 209 -8.95 5.84 -17.14
C GLY A 209 -8.80 4.35 -16.81
N ALA A 210 -7.93 3.96 -15.87
CA ALA A 210 -7.85 2.57 -15.44
C ALA A 210 -7.28 2.41 -14.03
N ALA A 211 -8.10 1.80 -13.18
CA ALA A 211 -7.83 1.15 -11.89
C ALA A 211 -7.80 2.02 -10.63
N ALA A 212 -8.86 1.83 -9.83
CA ALA A 212 -8.85 2.03 -8.37
C ALA A 212 -7.68 1.24 -7.75
N ALA A 213 -6.81 1.93 -7.02
CA ALA A 213 -5.69 1.33 -6.31
C ALA A 213 -6.18 0.65 -5.02
N VAL A 214 -5.87 -0.63 -4.84
CA VAL A 214 -6.11 -1.39 -3.62
C VAL A 214 -4.75 -1.72 -3.02
N SER A 215 -4.31 -0.94 -2.04
CA SER A 215 -3.11 -1.24 -1.23
C SER A 215 -3.47 -2.12 -0.04
N GLY A 216 -2.78 -3.25 0.18
CA GLY A 216 -2.64 -3.80 1.52
C GLY A 216 -1.64 -2.92 2.29
N ASN A 217 -1.90 -2.41 3.48
CA ASN A 217 -2.51 -2.96 4.68
C ASN A 217 -3.53 -1.95 5.27
N LEU A 218 -4.11 -1.14 4.38
CA LEU A 218 -5.15 -0.13 4.58
C LEU A 218 -5.91 -0.15 3.26
N VAL A 219 -7.06 -0.79 3.22
CA VAL A 219 -7.93 -0.70 2.05
C VAL A 219 -8.46 0.74 2.04
N GLN A 220 -7.75 1.63 1.34
CA GLN A 220 -8.17 3.02 1.14
C GLN A 220 -8.34 3.28 -0.35
N ILE A 221 -9.55 3.66 -0.71
CA ILE A 221 -9.93 4.18 -2.01
C ILE A 221 -9.53 5.67 -2.04
N ILE A 222 -8.58 6.03 -2.91
CA ILE A 222 -8.00 7.38 -2.91
C ILE A 222 -8.66 8.24 -4.00
N TRP A 223 -9.16 9.41 -3.60
CA TRP A 223 -9.68 10.42 -4.52
C TRP A 223 -8.54 11.11 -5.29
N ASP A 224 -8.67 11.19 -6.62
CA ASP A 224 -7.79 11.97 -7.49
C ASP A 224 -8.57 13.17 -8.06
N SER A 225 -7.94 14.35 -8.11
CA SER A 225 -8.57 15.55 -8.68
C SER A 225 -8.93 15.40 -10.17
N ALA A 226 -8.35 14.43 -10.88
CA ALA A 226 -8.71 14.12 -12.26
C ALA A 226 -10.07 13.41 -12.41
N TYR A 227 -10.69 13.00 -11.30
CA TYR A 227 -12.06 12.49 -11.27
C TYR A 227 -13.10 13.61 -11.23
N GLU A 228 -12.66 14.86 -11.06
CA GLU A 228 -13.55 16.00 -11.01
C GLU A 228 -14.23 16.20 -12.38
N CYS A 229 -15.55 16.24 -12.37
CA CYS A 229 -16.38 16.60 -13.52
C CYS A 229 -16.48 18.13 -13.68
N GLY A 230 -16.00 18.87 -12.68
CA GLY A 230 -16.02 20.33 -12.62
C GLY A 230 -17.33 20.89 -12.09
N HIS A 231 -18.32 20.07 -11.75
CA HIS A 231 -19.54 20.52 -11.09
C HIS A 231 -19.37 20.44 -9.57
N GLU A 232 -19.42 21.59 -8.89
CA GLU A 232 -19.06 21.73 -7.47
C GLU A 232 -19.80 20.74 -6.55
N VAL A 233 -21.08 20.50 -6.80
CA VAL A 233 -21.92 19.59 -6.00
C VAL A 233 -21.47 18.14 -6.16
N VAL A 234 -21.37 17.66 -7.42
CA VAL A 234 -20.97 16.30 -7.77
C VAL A 234 -19.56 16.00 -7.28
N ASP A 235 -18.60 16.89 -7.53
CA ASP A 235 -17.21 16.70 -7.10
C ASP A 235 -17.06 16.66 -5.57
N ARG A 236 -17.88 17.44 -4.85
CA ARG A 236 -17.89 17.42 -3.38
C ARG A 236 -18.48 16.13 -2.84
N GLU A 237 -19.57 15.66 -3.41
CA GLU A 237 -20.25 14.42 -3.01
C GLU A 237 -19.41 13.19 -3.32
N HIS A 238 -18.78 13.14 -4.50
CA HIS A 238 -17.85 12.08 -4.83
C HIS A 238 -16.70 11.98 -3.82
N LYS A 239 -16.11 13.12 -3.41
CA LYS A 239 -15.07 13.16 -2.37
C LYS A 239 -15.59 12.66 -1.02
N ALA A 240 -16.84 12.99 -0.67
CA ALA A 240 -17.46 12.51 0.56
C ALA A 240 -17.62 10.98 0.52
N LEU A 241 -18.17 10.41 -0.56
CA LEU A 241 -18.34 8.97 -0.72
C LEU A 241 -17.04 8.18 -0.61
N PHE A 242 -15.95 8.71 -1.18
CA PHE A 242 -14.62 8.09 -1.05
C PHE A 242 -14.13 8.12 0.39
N ARG A 243 -14.31 9.24 1.11
CA ARG A 243 -13.95 9.34 2.52
C ARG A 243 -14.78 8.39 3.37
N ASP A 244 -16.09 8.37 3.19
CA ASP A 244 -17.00 7.58 4.02
C ASP A 244 -16.78 6.07 3.78
N SER A 245 -16.44 5.69 2.53
CA SER A 245 -15.99 4.33 2.21
C SER A 245 -14.70 3.95 2.94
N ASN A 246 -13.73 4.86 3.04
CA ASN A 246 -12.48 4.64 3.77
C ASN A 246 -12.69 4.54 5.27
N ASP A 247 -13.58 5.38 5.83
CA ASP A 247 -13.92 5.38 7.24
C ASP A 247 -14.59 4.06 7.64
N LEU A 248 -15.52 3.56 6.81
CA LEU A 248 -16.13 2.25 6.99
C LEU A 248 -15.08 1.11 6.96
N LEU A 249 -14.19 1.10 5.97
CA LEU A 249 -13.14 0.10 5.86
C LEU A 249 -12.18 0.13 7.05
N ALA A 250 -11.81 1.33 7.52
CA ALA A 250 -10.97 1.51 8.69
C ALA A 250 -11.64 1.00 9.97
N ALA A 251 -12.93 1.29 10.17
CA ALA A 251 -13.72 0.83 11.31
C ALA A 251 -13.76 -0.71 11.37
N ILE A 252 -14.03 -1.34 10.22
CA ILE A 252 -14.10 -2.80 10.10
C ILE A 252 -12.72 -3.45 10.36
N LEU A 253 -11.66 -2.96 9.70
CA LEU A 253 -10.31 -3.52 9.83
C LEU A 253 -9.75 -3.36 11.25
N SER A 254 -10.12 -2.28 11.93
CA SER A 254 -9.74 -2.01 13.32
C SER A 254 -10.60 -2.76 14.35
N ARG A 255 -11.58 -3.57 13.90
CA ARG A 255 -12.52 -4.32 14.74
C ARG A 255 -13.27 -3.42 15.71
N GLN A 256 -13.75 -2.28 15.23
CA GLN A 256 -14.61 -1.41 16.01
C GLN A 256 -15.93 -2.11 16.41
N PRO A 257 -16.61 -1.62 17.46
CA PRO A 257 -17.93 -2.11 17.86
C PRO A 257 -18.93 -2.12 16.71
N ALA A 258 -19.87 -3.07 16.74
CA ALA A 258 -20.83 -3.28 15.65
C ALA A 258 -21.72 -2.04 15.39
N ASP A 259 -22.09 -1.31 16.44
CA ASP A 259 -22.85 -0.06 16.36
C ASP A 259 -22.09 1.07 15.66
N GLU A 260 -20.76 1.15 15.81
CA GLU A 260 -19.93 2.11 15.07
C GLU A 260 -19.83 1.73 13.58
N VAL A 261 -19.70 0.43 13.28
CA VAL A 261 -19.69 -0.07 11.90
C VAL A 261 -21.04 0.17 11.23
N ASP A 262 -22.14 -0.13 11.91
CA ASP A 262 -23.50 0.08 11.42
C ASP A 262 -23.77 1.57 11.12
N ALA A 263 -23.34 2.47 12.01
CA ALA A 263 -23.47 3.92 11.80
C ALA A 263 -22.69 4.42 10.57
N ASN A 264 -21.52 3.84 10.27
CA ASN A 264 -20.75 4.15 9.08
C ASN A 264 -21.43 3.63 7.81
N ILE A 265 -22.01 2.42 7.85
CA ILE A 265 -22.78 1.85 6.74
C ILE A 265 -24.00 2.73 6.43
N ASP A 266 -24.77 3.10 7.45
CA ASP A 266 -25.95 3.95 7.31
C ASP A 266 -25.60 5.32 6.72
N THR A 267 -24.44 5.87 7.10
CA THR A 267 -23.95 7.14 6.57
C THR A 267 -23.58 7.01 5.11
N LEU A 268 -22.78 6.01 4.76
CA LEU A 268 -22.34 5.79 3.38
C LEU A 268 -23.51 5.55 2.42
N VAL A 269 -24.48 4.72 2.80
CA VAL A 269 -25.65 4.46 1.94
C VAL A 269 -26.55 5.67 1.80
N ARG A 270 -26.77 6.43 2.88
CA ARG A 270 -27.52 7.69 2.82
C ARG A 270 -26.87 8.68 1.86
N ASP A 271 -25.56 8.86 1.98
CA ASP A 271 -24.82 9.83 1.18
C ASP A 271 -24.74 9.38 -0.28
N LEU A 272 -24.66 8.08 -0.54
CA LEU A 272 -24.71 7.50 -1.89
C LEU A 272 -26.04 7.77 -2.58
N VAL A 273 -27.15 7.50 -1.89
CA VAL A 273 -28.49 7.73 -2.43
C VAL A 273 -28.75 9.22 -2.65
N GLN A 274 -28.28 10.07 -1.74
CA GLN A 274 -28.39 11.52 -1.90
C GLN A 274 -27.62 12.00 -3.13
N HIS A 275 -26.38 11.56 -3.29
CA HIS A 275 -25.56 11.87 -4.45
C HIS A 275 -26.25 11.48 -5.77
N PHE A 276 -26.85 10.30 -5.87
CA PHE A 276 -27.60 9.89 -7.07
C PHE A 276 -28.77 10.81 -7.40
N GLN A 277 -29.49 11.30 -6.39
CA GLN A 277 -30.63 12.22 -6.60
C GLN A 277 -30.18 13.59 -7.09
N ASP A 278 -29.08 14.10 -6.52
CA ASP A 278 -28.49 15.37 -6.92
C ASP A 278 -27.91 15.27 -8.34
N GLU A 279 -27.22 14.18 -8.63
CA GLU A 279 -26.67 13.91 -9.95
C GLU A 279 -27.77 13.77 -11.02
N GLU A 280 -28.84 13.00 -10.76
CA GLU A 280 -29.98 12.90 -11.70
C GLU A 280 -30.60 14.26 -12.01
N SER A 281 -30.74 15.12 -10.99
CA SER A 281 -31.25 16.48 -11.16
C SER A 281 -30.34 17.34 -12.04
N ILE A 282 -29.03 17.20 -11.85
CA ILE A 282 -27.99 17.92 -12.61
C ILE A 282 -27.92 17.40 -14.06
N ILE A 283 -27.94 16.08 -14.26
CA ILE A 283 -27.93 15.42 -15.57
C ILE A 283 -29.17 15.84 -16.37
N ALA A 284 -30.34 15.85 -15.74
CA ALA A 284 -31.59 16.28 -16.38
C ALA A 284 -31.52 17.75 -16.79
N ALA A 285 -31.00 18.62 -15.93
CA ALA A 285 -30.80 20.03 -16.23
C ALA A 285 -29.80 20.24 -17.38
N ALA A 286 -28.74 19.44 -17.44
CA ALA A 286 -27.71 19.47 -18.49
C ALA A 286 -28.20 18.98 -19.87
N GLY A 287 -29.40 18.38 -19.95
CA GLY A 287 -29.99 17.91 -21.19
C GLY A 287 -29.31 16.67 -21.76
N TYR A 288 -28.72 15.82 -20.90
CA TYR A 288 -28.08 14.58 -21.33
C TYR A 288 -29.10 13.59 -21.93
N PRO A 289 -28.94 13.14 -23.19
CA PRO A 289 -29.95 12.32 -23.87
C PRO A 289 -30.24 10.98 -23.20
N ALA A 290 -29.27 10.40 -22.48
CA ALA A 290 -29.41 9.12 -21.80
C ALA A 290 -29.74 9.25 -20.30
N ALA A 291 -30.22 10.41 -19.83
CA ALA A 291 -30.55 10.65 -18.42
C ALA A 291 -31.46 9.58 -17.80
N ALA A 292 -32.49 9.13 -18.53
CA ALA A 292 -33.40 8.08 -18.04
C ALA A 292 -32.74 6.70 -17.92
N ALA A 293 -31.75 6.40 -18.77
CA ALA A 293 -30.96 5.17 -18.67
C ALA A 293 -29.98 5.25 -17.50
N HIS A 294 -29.37 6.40 -17.28
CA HIS A 294 -28.49 6.67 -16.13
C HIS A 294 -29.25 6.51 -14.79
N ALA A 295 -30.44 7.10 -14.67
CA ALA A 295 -31.31 6.92 -13.50
C ALA A 295 -31.77 5.46 -13.29
N ALA A 296 -31.71 4.60 -14.31
CA ALA A 296 -31.94 3.16 -14.14
C ALA A 296 -30.74 2.47 -13.46
N ILE A 297 -29.51 2.88 -13.77
CA ILE A 297 -28.28 2.41 -13.13
C ILE A 297 -28.31 2.78 -11.64
N HIS A 298 -28.65 4.03 -11.29
CA HIS A 298 -28.76 4.48 -9.89
C HIS A 298 -29.77 3.67 -9.08
N ARG A 299 -30.93 3.36 -9.67
CA ARG A 299 -31.95 2.52 -9.01
C ARG A 299 -31.43 1.11 -8.75
N GLU A 300 -30.70 0.52 -9.69
CA GLU A 300 -30.11 -0.80 -9.50
C GLU A 300 -29.05 -0.79 -8.40
N LEU A 301 -28.13 0.18 -8.42
CA LEU A 301 -27.10 0.32 -7.40
C LEU A 301 -27.70 0.59 -6.01
N SER A 302 -28.73 1.43 -5.91
CA SER A 302 -29.42 1.71 -4.65
C SER A 302 -30.11 0.47 -4.08
N ASN A 303 -30.78 -0.32 -4.93
CA ASN A 303 -31.41 -1.57 -4.51
C ASN A 303 -30.36 -2.60 -4.03
N ARG A 304 -29.25 -2.71 -4.75
CA ARG A 304 -28.13 -3.58 -4.38
C ARG A 304 -27.48 -3.14 -3.06
N ALA A 305 -27.27 -1.84 -2.85
CA ALA A 305 -26.76 -1.29 -1.60
C ALA A 305 -27.68 -1.69 -0.42
N GLY A 306 -28.99 -1.47 -0.55
CA GLY A 306 -29.96 -1.84 0.50
C GLY A 306 -29.94 -3.33 0.83
N ALA A 307 -29.97 -4.19 -0.19
CA ALA A 307 -29.92 -5.64 0.01
C ALA A 307 -28.61 -6.11 0.65
N LEU A 308 -27.49 -5.47 0.33
CA LEU A 308 -26.18 -5.79 0.88
C LEU A 308 -26.08 -5.39 2.36
N VAL A 309 -26.62 -4.22 2.72
CA VAL A 309 -26.70 -3.76 4.11
C VAL A 309 -27.56 -4.68 4.95
N GLU A 310 -28.76 -5.04 4.48
CA GLU A 310 -29.63 -6.00 5.19
C GLU A 310 -28.92 -7.34 5.44
N ARG A 311 -28.22 -7.86 4.42
CA ARG A 311 -27.46 -9.10 4.52
C ARG A 311 -26.27 -8.99 5.46
N PHE A 312 -25.60 -7.84 5.50
CA PHE A 312 -24.47 -7.58 6.39
C PHE A 312 -24.92 -7.55 7.85
N HIS A 313 -25.99 -6.82 8.17
CA HIS A 313 -26.57 -6.82 9.52
C HIS A 313 -27.10 -8.20 9.93
N ALA A 314 -27.59 -9.00 8.98
CA ALA A 314 -27.98 -10.39 9.21
C ALA A 314 -26.78 -11.35 9.38
N GLY A 315 -25.53 -10.89 9.21
CA GLY A 315 -24.31 -11.69 9.30
C GLY A 315 -24.12 -12.67 8.12
N THR A 316 -24.78 -12.43 6.99
CA THR A 316 -24.78 -13.29 5.80
C THR A 316 -23.99 -12.72 4.61
N ALA A 317 -23.51 -11.47 4.72
CA ALA A 317 -22.54 -10.87 3.82
C ALA A 317 -21.27 -10.56 4.62
N ASP A 318 -20.11 -10.69 3.99
CA ASP A 318 -18.83 -10.33 4.60
C ASP A 318 -18.34 -8.96 4.13
N VAL A 319 -17.27 -8.50 4.78
CA VAL A 319 -16.59 -7.23 4.49
C VAL A 319 -16.11 -7.16 3.04
N GLY A 320 -15.74 -8.31 2.46
CA GLY A 320 -15.29 -8.40 1.08
C GLY A 320 -16.40 -8.06 0.10
N GLU A 321 -17.63 -8.50 0.35
CA GLU A 321 -18.79 -8.16 -0.48
C GLU A 321 -19.12 -6.66 -0.43
N LEU A 322 -19.09 -6.04 0.75
CA LEU A 322 -19.23 -4.58 0.92
C LEU A 322 -18.14 -3.83 0.16
N PHE A 323 -16.89 -4.24 0.33
CA PHE A 323 -15.78 -3.60 -0.34
C PHE A 323 -15.87 -3.74 -1.86
N GLN A 324 -16.24 -4.92 -2.36
CA GLN A 324 -16.41 -5.15 -3.79
C GLN A 324 -17.50 -4.24 -4.36
N PHE A 325 -18.65 -4.12 -3.69
CA PHE A 325 -19.72 -3.22 -4.13
C PHE A 325 -19.25 -1.76 -4.21
N LEU A 326 -18.56 -1.27 -3.18
CA LEU A 326 -18.10 0.12 -3.13
C LEU A 326 -16.99 0.42 -4.16
N ALA A 327 -16.00 -0.46 -4.26
CA ALA A 327 -14.83 -0.23 -5.10
C ALA A 327 -15.09 -0.54 -6.58
N GLU A 328 -15.84 -1.61 -6.87
CA GLU A 328 -16.08 -2.09 -8.23
C GLU A 328 -17.35 -1.46 -8.80
N ASP A 329 -18.51 -1.71 -8.20
CA ASP A 329 -19.79 -1.28 -8.77
C ASP A 329 -19.99 0.24 -8.70
N VAL A 330 -19.74 0.85 -7.53
CA VAL A 330 -19.97 2.28 -7.31
C VAL A 330 -18.81 3.13 -7.85
N ALA A 331 -17.59 2.91 -7.37
CA ALA A 331 -16.48 3.76 -7.76
C ALA A 331 -16.01 3.48 -9.19
N ALA A 332 -15.66 2.25 -9.54
CA ALA A 332 -15.01 1.96 -10.82
C ALA A 332 -15.97 1.94 -12.01
N GLU A 333 -17.08 1.22 -11.91
CA GLU A 333 -18.01 1.04 -13.04
C GLU A 333 -18.92 2.26 -13.22
N HIS A 334 -19.40 2.85 -12.13
CA HIS A 334 -20.33 3.97 -12.20
C HIS A 334 -19.62 5.33 -12.18
N MET A 335 -19.02 5.73 -11.05
CA MET A 335 -18.43 7.08 -10.90
C MET A 335 -17.29 7.37 -11.88
N LEU A 336 -16.43 6.38 -12.11
CA LEU A 336 -15.28 6.50 -13.01
C LEU A 336 -15.57 5.96 -14.42
N GLY A 337 -16.74 5.35 -14.63
CA GLY A 337 -17.16 4.78 -15.90
C GLY A 337 -18.36 5.52 -16.46
N ALA A 338 -19.56 5.10 -16.08
CA ALA A 338 -20.83 5.61 -16.58
C ALA A 338 -20.96 7.15 -16.47
N ASP A 339 -20.49 7.75 -15.38
CA ASP A 339 -20.68 9.20 -15.15
C ASP A 339 -19.88 10.04 -16.13
N ARG A 340 -18.76 9.50 -16.62
CA ARG A 340 -17.92 10.20 -17.58
C ARG A 340 -18.65 10.51 -18.89
N ASP A 341 -19.70 9.77 -19.22
CA ASP A 341 -20.46 9.97 -20.45
C ASP A 341 -21.25 11.29 -20.45
N PHE A 342 -21.63 11.80 -19.27
CA PHE A 342 -22.39 13.06 -19.17
C PHE A 342 -21.51 14.28 -18.86
N PHE A 343 -20.25 14.12 -18.45
CA PHE A 343 -19.34 15.24 -18.14
C PHE A 343 -19.22 16.30 -19.26
N PRO A 344 -19.16 15.93 -20.57
CA PRO A 344 -19.11 16.94 -21.64
C PRO A 344 -20.34 17.87 -21.68
N TYR A 345 -21.48 17.43 -21.15
CA TYR A 345 -22.71 18.23 -21.09
C TYR A 345 -22.65 19.27 -19.97
N LEU A 346 -21.98 18.95 -18.85
CA LEU A 346 -21.72 19.90 -17.77
C LEU A 346 -20.77 21.02 -18.20
N GLU A 347 -19.70 20.67 -18.94
CA GLU A 347 -18.77 21.67 -19.49
C GLU A 347 -19.47 22.64 -20.46
N ASN A 348 -20.37 22.13 -21.30
CA ASN A 348 -21.11 22.95 -22.25
C ASN A 348 -22.10 23.91 -21.56
N GLN A 349 -22.77 23.49 -20.48
CA GLN A 349 -23.59 24.39 -19.68
C GLN A 349 -22.79 25.52 -19.04
N ARG A 350 -21.62 25.22 -18.47
CA ARG A 350 -20.71 26.24 -17.91
C ARG A 350 -20.29 27.27 -18.96
N ARG A 351 -19.87 26.82 -20.14
CA ARG A 351 -19.49 27.72 -21.26
C ARG A 351 -20.65 28.58 -21.78
N LEU A 352 -21.89 28.12 -21.62
CA LEU A 352 -23.09 28.87 -21.99
C LEU A 352 -23.51 29.85 -20.88
N ALA A 353 -23.20 29.58 -19.62
CA ALA A 353 -23.47 30.46 -18.48
C ALA A 353 -22.43 31.59 -18.31
N ASP A 354 -21.19 31.37 -18.76
CA ASP A 354 -20.10 32.37 -18.76
C ASP A 354 -20.13 33.33 -19.98
N ARG A 355 -21.13 33.21 -20.86
CA ARG A 355 -21.40 34.11 -21.99
C ARG A 355 -22.63 34.97 -21.73
#